data_AF-F3FQA4-F1
#
_entry.id   AF-F3FQA4-F1
#
_cell.length_a   1.000
_cell.length_b   1.000
_cell.length_c   1.000
_cell.angle_alpha   90.00
_cell.angle_beta   90.00
_cell.angle_gamma   90.00
#
_symmetry.space_group_name_H-M   'P 1'
#
loop_
_entity.id
_entity.type
_entity.pdbx_description
1 polymer ?
#
loop_
_entity_poly.entity_id
_entity_poly.type
_entity_poly.pdbx_seq_one_letter_code
_entity_poly.pdbx_strand_id
1 'polypeptide(L)'
;NYSFVLFKKRIAKNNGIKEKDIKALMSPIGFDIETLIPELLPLLDSFGTKRGEVAHSTSLKKEINPKDEVADVKNIHGYLERLDQKMFLILESLT
;
A
#
# COMPACT_ATOMS: atom_id res chain seq x y z
N ASN A 1 -15.70 -20.72 6.20
CA ASN A 1 -16.61 -19.78 5.50
C ASN A 1 -16.73 -18.40 6.15
N TYR A 2 -16.91 -18.26 7.46
CA TYR A 2 -17.03 -16.93 8.11
C TYR A 2 -15.78 -16.02 7.93
N SER A 3 -14.58 -16.60 8.09
CA SER A 3 -13.30 -15.87 7.91
C SER A 3 -13.14 -15.23 6.53
N PHE A 4 -13.47 -15.98 5.46
CA PHE A 4 -13.40 -15.48 4.08
C PHE A 4 -14.38 -14.32 3.81
N VAL A 5 -15.61 -14.42 4.33
CA VAL A 5 -16.62 -13.35 4.18
C VAL A 5 -16.20 -12.07 4.91
N LEU A 6 -15.64 -12.19 6.12
CA LEU A 6 -15.11 -11.05 6.87
C LEU A 6 -13.92 -10.39 6.16
N PHE A 7 -12.99 -11.20 5.65
CA PHE A 7 -11.86 -10.70 4.88
C PHE A 7 -12.31 -9.96 3.61
N LYS A 8 -13.26 -10.53 2.86
CA LYS A 8 -13.85 -9.88 1.67
C LYS A 8 -14.50 -8.54 2.01
N LYS A 9 -15.23 -8.45 3.13
CA LYS A 9 -15.81 -7.17 3.62
C LYS A 9 -14.73 -6.15 3.99
N ARG A 10 -13.58 -6.59 4.52
CA ARG A 10 -12.45 -5.72 4.88
C ARG A 10 -11.79 -5.13 3.64
N ILE A 11 -11.56 -5.95 2.61
CA ILE A 11 -11.03 -5.51 1.31
C ILE A 11 -12.00 -4.57 0.60
N ALA A 12 -13.31 -4.79 0.70
CA ALA A 12 -14.30 -3.95 0.03
C ALA A 12 -14.30 -2.47 0.49
N LYS A 13 -13.67 -2.15 1.62
CA LYS A 13 -13.50 -0.77 2.14
C LYS A 13 -12.08 -0.22 1.94
N ASN A 14 -11.24 -0.92 1.19
CA ASN A 14 -9.85 -0.56 0.94
C ASN A 14 -9.79 0.60 -0.07
N ASN A 15 -9.02 1.66 0.23
CA ASN A 15 -8.82 2.80 -0.68
C ASN A 15 -7.62 2.62 -1.62
N GLY A 16 -7.10 1.39 -1.73
CA GLY A 16 -6.05 0.92 -2.62
C GLY A 16 -4.64 0.99 -2.05
N ILE A 17 -4.31 2.00 -1.23
CA ILE A 17 -2.90 2.36 -0.95
C ILE A 17 -2.64 2.89 0.46
N LYS A 18 -3.54 2.77 1.44
CA LYS A 18 -3.23 3.21 2.81
C LYS A 18 -2.52 2.12 3.61
N GLU A 19 -1.77 2.51 4.64
CA GLU A 19 -1.05 1.56 5.50
C GLU A 19 -1.98 0.47 6.06
N LYS A 20 -3.12 0.88 6.63
CA LYS A 20 -4.14 -0.01 7.20
C LYS A 20 -4.64 -1.06 6.19
N ASP A 21 -4.68 -0.66 4.92
CA ASP A 21 -5.24 -1.43 3.83
C ASP A 21 -4.24 -2.50 3.36
N ILE A 22 -2.96 -2.12 3.26
CA ILE A 22 -1.86 -3.05 2.94
C ILE A 22 -1.63 -4.05 4.08
N LYS A 23 -1.58 -3.59 5.33
CA LYS A 23 -1.47 -4.48 6.50
C LYS A 23 -2.61 -5.50 6.55
N ALA A 24 -3.83 -5.07 6.23
CA ALA A 24 -4.99 -5.95 6.20
C ALA A 24 -4.87 -7.07 5.14
N LEU A 25 -4.15 -6.83 4.04
CA LEU A 25 -3.90 -7.83 3.00
C LEU A 25 -2.74 -8.77 3.34
N MET A 26 -1.66 -8.25 3.91
CA MET A 26 -0.40 -8.97 4.08
C MET A 26 -0.33 -9.80 5.36
N SER A 27 -0.91 -9.31 6.46
CA SER A 27 -0.88 -10.02 7.74
C SER A 27 -1.50 -11.44 7.68
N PRO A 28 -2.66 -11.66 7.01
CA PRO A 28 -3.26 -13.00 6.93
C PRO A 28 -2.43 -14.04 6.16
N ILE A 29 -1.53 -13.60 5.30
CA ILE A 29 -0.63 -14.49 4.54
C ILE A 29 0.75 -14.62 5.22
N GLY A 30 0.89 -14.15 6.47
CA GLY A 30 2.08 -14.33 7.29
C GLY A 30 3.20 -13.31 7.05
N PHE A 31 2.95 -12.27 6.25
CA PHE A 31 3.96 -11.23 5.97
C PHE A 31 3.69 -9.98 6.79
N ASP A 32 4.66 -9.61 7.64
CA ASP A 32 4.70 -8.32 8.31
C ASP A 32 5.51 -7.31 7.50
N ILE A 33 4.79 -6.42 6.79
CA ILE A 33 5.40 -5.40 5.93
C ILE A 33 6.29 -4.44 6.74
N GLU A 34 5.93 -4.11 7.98
CA GLU A 34 6.74 -3.19 8.80
C GLU A 34 8.13 -3.75 9.06
N THR A 35 8.22 -5.05 9.25
CA THR A 35 9.50 -5.75 9.42
C THR A 35 10.22 -5.92 8.08
N LEU A 36 9.50 -6.19 6.99
CA LEU A 36 10.10 -6.46 5.69
C LEU A 36 10.67 -5.19 5.03
N ILE A 37 9.87 -4.12 4.99
CA ILE A 37 10.17 -2.83 4.38
C ILE A 37 9.44 -1.72 5.17
N PRO A 38 10.04 -1.22 6.27
CA PRO A 38 9.40 -0.21 7.13
C PRO A 38 9.09 1.11 6.41
N GLU A 39 9.81 1.43 5.34
CA GLU A 39 9.64 2.68 4.60
C GLU A 39 8.42 2.70 3.67
N LEU A 40 7.93 1.52 3.27
CA LEU A 40 6.87 1.40 2.26
C LEU A 40 5.52 1.90 2.79
N LEU A 41 5.18 1.58 4.04
CA LEU A 41 3.86 1.91 4.59
C LEU A 41 3.63 3.41 4.77
N PRO A 42 4.57 4.19 5.34
CA PRO A 42 4.44 5.64 5.42
C PRO A 42 4.34 6.31 4.04
N LEU A 43 5.10 5.82 3.05
CA LEU A 43 5.06 6.33 1.67
C LEU A 43 3.69 6.12 1.04
N LEU A 44 3.15 4.90 1.16
CA LEU A 44 1.83 4.55 0.64
C LEU A 44 0.73 5.38 1.32
N ASP A 45 0.76 5.52 2.66
CA ASP A 45 -0.25 6.28 3.39
C ASP A 45 -0.23 7.78 3.06
N SER A 46 0.97 8.37 2.96
CA SER A 46 1.17 9.76 2.53
C SER A 46 0.63 9.98 1.12
N PHE A 47 1.01 9.11 0.17
CA PHE A 47 0.54 9.17 -1.21
C PHE A 47 -0.99 9.03 -1.31
N GLY A 48 -1.57 8.08 -0.57
CA GLY A 48 -3.01 7.85 -0.52
C GLY A 48 -3.80 8.99 0.11
N THR A 49 -3.23 9.65 1.12
CA THR A 49 -3.83 10.82 1.74
C THR A 49 -3.80 12.02 0.79
N LYS A 50 -2.65 12.30 0.15
CA LYS A 50 -2.51 13.35 -0.87
C LYS A 50 -3.51 13.18 -2.01
N ARG A 51 -3.66 11.96 -2.54
CA ARG A 51 -4.64 11.62 -3.60
C ARG A 51 -6.08 11.78 -3.12
N GLY A 52 -6.39 11.32 -1.92
CA GLY A 52 -7.72 11.41 -1.32
C GLY A 52 -8.15 12.86 -1.08
N GLU A 53 -7.24 13.70 -0.60
CA GLU A 53 -7.50 15.14 -0.42
C GLU A 53 -7.85 15.82 -1.75
N VAL A 54 -7.13 15.50 -2.83
CA VAL A 54 -7.40 16.06 -4.16
C VAL A 54 -8.75 15.58 -4.70
N ALA A 55 -9.09 14.30 -4.51
CA ALA A 55 -10.38 13.76 -4.95
C ALA A 55 -11.59 14.35 -4.18
N HIS A 56 -11.42 14.64 -2.88
CA HIS A 56 -12.47 15.24 -2.06
C HIS A 56 -12.56 16.77 -2.16
N SER A 57 -11.54 17.45 -2.67
CA SER A 57 -11.52 18.90 -2.82
C SER A 57 -12.27 19.32 -4.09
N THR A 58 -13.59 19.42 -4.04
CA THR A 58 -14.44 19.77 -5.20
C THR A 58 -14.30 21.22 -5.70
N SER A 59 -13.59 22.11 -5.00
CA SER A 59 -13.64 23.55 -5.30
C SER A 59 -12.31 24.32 -5.20
N LEU A 60 -11.27 23.75 -4.56
CA LEU A 60 -9.94 24.36 -4.50
C LEU A 60 -8.98 23.36 -5.14
N LYS A 61 -8.52 23.66 -6.35
CA LYS A 61 -7.52 22.87 -7.07
C LYS A 61 -6.23 22.86 -6.24
N LYS A 62 -6.08 21.91 -5.32
CA LYS A 62 -4.76 21.49 -4.85
C LYS A 62 -4.07 20.92 -6.06
N GLU A 63 -3.30 21.77 -6.74
CA GLU A 63 -2.63 21.42 -7.97
C GLU A 63 -1.55 20.38 -7.63
N ILE A 64 -1.78 19.14 -8.05
CA ILE A 64 -0.74 18.11 -7.96
C ILE A 64 0.32 18.50 -8.98
N ASN A 65 1.54 18.75 -8.52
CA ASN A 65 2.68 18.89 -9.41
C ASN A 65 2.96 17.52 -10.07
N PRO A 66 2.84 17.40 -11.41
CA PRO A 66 3.02 16.13 -12.09
C PRO A 66 4.42 15.53 -11.90
N LYS A 67 5.46 16.36 -11.71
CA LYS A 67 6.82 15.88 -11.48
C LYS A 67 6.94 15.16 -10.13
N ASP A 68 6.34 15.75 -9.10
CA ASP A 68 6.37 15.20 -7.75
C ASP A 68 5.55 13.89 -7.70
N GLU A 69 4.39 13.86 -8.37
CA GLU A 69 3.57 12.64 -8.50
C GLU A 69 4.34 11.50 -9.18
N VAL A 70 5.06 11.80 -10.27
CA VAL A 70 5.89 10.79 -10.95
C VAL A 70 7.03 10.32 -10.06
N ALA A 71 7.64 11.21 -9.28
CA ALA A 71 8.69 10.85 -8.33
C ALA A 71 8.14 9.95 -7.21
N ASP A 72 7.00 10.29 -6.63
CA ASP A 72 6.30 9.51 -5.61
C ASP A 72 5.99 8.09 -6.11
N VAL A 73 5.40 7.98 -7.31
CA VAL A 73 5.06 6.68 -7.92
C VAL A 73 6.30 5.85 -8.23
N LYS A 74 7.37 6.46 -8.76
CA LYS A 74 8.63 5.75 -9.02
C LYS A 74 9.27 5.22 -7.73
N ASN A 75 9.20 6.01 -6.66
CA ASN A 75 9.72 5.61 -5.36
C ASN A 75 8.92 4.41 -4.81
N ILE A 76 7.59 4.52 -4.81
CA ILE A 76 6.69 3.43 -4.39
C ILE A 76 6.96 2.16 -5.20
N HIS A 77 7.09 2.28 -6.53
CA HIS A 77 7.40 1.15 -7.41
C HIS A 77 8.69 0.43 -6.98
N GLY A 78 9.78 1.15 -6.71
CA GLY A 78 11.03 0.55 -6.26
C GLY A 78 10.90 -0.20 -4.93
N TYR A 79 10.08 0.30 -4.00
CA TYR A 79 9.81 -0.42 -2.75
C TYR A 79 8.92 -1.65 -2.94
N LEU A 80 7.94 -1.61 -3.86
CA LEU A 80 7.12 -2.77 -4.20
C LEU A 80 7.96 -3.88 -4.85
N GLU A 81 8.90 -3.52 -5.71
CA GLU A 81 9.85 -4.48 -6.30
C GLU A 81 10.73 -5.14 -5.22
N ARG A 82 11.26 -4.35 -4.29
CA ARG A 82 12.01 -4.87 -3.14
C ARG A 82 11.16 -5.78 -2.24
N LEU A 83 9.87 -5.47 -2.09
CA LEU A 83 8.95 -6.28 -1.30
C LEU A 83 8.77 -7.65 -1.96
N ASP A 84 8.51 -7.66 -3.26
CA ASP A 84 8.32 -8.87 -4.05
C ASP A 84 9.55 -9.79 -3.96
N GLN A 85 10.75 -9.21 -4.12
CA GLN A 85 12.02 -9.94 -3.95
C GLN A 85 12.16 -10.55 -2.55
N LYS A 86 11.85 -9.80 -1.48
CA LYS A 86 11.91 -10.30 -0.10
C LYS A 86 10.91 -11.43 0.15
N MET A 87 9.69 -11.29 -0.37
CA MET A 87 8.67 -12.33 -0.26
C MET A 87 9.11 -13.60 -0.99
N PHE A 88 9.68 -13.48 -2.18
CA PHE A 88 10.21 -14.60 -2.94
C PHE A 88 11.32 -15.35 -2.21
N LEU A 89 12.31 -14.63 -1.66
CA LEU A 89 13.40 -15.23 -0.87
C LEU A 89 12.88 -16.00 0.35
N ILE A 90 11.86 -15.46 1.03
CA ILE A 90 11.24 -16.17 2.17
C ILE A 90 10.58 -17.46 1.68
N LEU A 91 9.85 -17.42 0.56
CA LEU A 91 9.22 -18.63 0.01
C LEU A 91 10.25 -19.68 -0.40
N GLU A 92 11.35 -19.30 -1.04
CA GLU A 92 12.45 -20.22 -1.38
C GLU A 92 13.13 -20.82 -0.14
N SER A 93 13.23 -20.06 0.95
CA SER A 93 13.83 -20.59 2.20
C SER A 93 12.97 -21.64 2.91
N LEU A 94 11.70 -21.77 2.51
CA LEU A 94 10.75 -22.74 3.06
C LEU A 94 10.66 -24.03 2.24
N THR A 95 11.29 -24.09 1.06
CA THR A 95 11.32 -25.24 0.15
C THR A 95 12.68 -25.93 0.17
#